data_AF-A0A3M2EU63-F1
#
_entry.id   AF-A0A3M2EU63-F1
#
_cell.length_a   1.000
_cell.length_b   1.000
_cell.length_c   1.000
_cell.angle_alpha   90.00
_cell.angle_beta   90.00
_cell.angle_gamma   90.00
#
_symmetry.space_group_name_H-M   'P 1'
#
loop_
_entity.id
_entity.type
_entity.pdbx_description
1 polymer ?
#
loop_
_entity_poly.entity_id
_entity_poly.type
_entity_poly.pdbx_seq_one_letter_code
_entity_poly.pdbx_strand_id
1 'polypeptide(L)'
;MAGSDRAPEFTLETLEGDTFTLSDHVGRKTIILNFFTTWCGPCRREMPELERFYRRNRDNNLLLVGINVEENREKVAAFREKFDLTFPLLLDEDGVISERYDVMSYPRTIVIGPFGRVQLYEIGMISNADLSLEPLLSPNNEVFSKGGGMTKERFLEEVENSRRKREKKEKSEGLLEGLSPRAVVIAKTMPCPCGCEQGSVKECSCGTAKKVIAALRKEDLEGRDTAAVIRELNRRFCVGGKK
;
A
#
# COMPACT_ATOMS: atom_id res chain seq x y z
N MET A 1 -1.21 -8.66 -4.44
CA MET A 1 -1.96 -7.99 -3.37
C MET A 1 -3.35 -7.67 -3.91
N ALA A 2 -4.37 -8.46 -3.55
CA ALA A 2 -5.76 -8.18 -3.90
C ALA A 2 -6.63 -8.69 -2.73
N GLY A 3 -7.49 -7.82 -2.19
CA GLY A 3 -8.64 -8.25 -1.37
C GLY A 3 -8.80 -7.69 0.05
N SER A 4 -7.79 -7.15 0.74
CA SER A 4 -7.95 -6.73 2.16
C SER A 4 -7.46 -5.34 2.54
N ASP A 5 -6.72 -4.65 1.68
CA ASP A 5 -6.04 -3.42 2.08
C ASP A 5 -6.78 -2.19 1.56
N ARG A 6 -6.80 -1.13 2.37
CA ARG A 6 -7.30 0.18 1.94
C ARG A 6 -6.37 0.73 0.88
N ALA A 7 -6.95 1.36 -0.13
CA ALA A 7 -6.16 2.09 -1.11
C ALA A 7 -5.32 3.15 -0.38
N PRO A 8 -4.01 3.27 -0.68
CA PRO A 8 -3.20 4.34 -0.12
C PRO A 8 -3.79 5.72 -0.43
N GLU A 9 -3.89 6.59 0.56
CA GLU A 9 -4.30 7.98 0.32
C GLU A 9 -3.24 8.70 -0.53
N PHE A 10 -3.69 9.61 -1.39
CA PHE A 10 -2.81 10.51 -2.14
C PHE A 10 -3.52 11.79 -2.57
N THR A 11 -2.69 12.80 -2.81
CA THR A 11 -3.09 14.06 -3.43
C THR A 11 -2.13 14.32 -4.60
N LEU A 12 -2.67 14.61 -5.78
CA LEU A 12 -1.92 14.95 -6.98
C LEU A 12 -2.55 16.15 -7.68
N GLU A 13 -1.78 16.79 -8.54
CA GLU A 13 -2.30 17.82 -9.44
C GLU A 13 -2.94 17.18 -10.68
N THR A 14 -4.06 17.74 -11.14
CA THR A 14 -4.66 17.40 -12.42
C THR A 14 -3.91 18.08 -13.56
N LEU A 15 -4.12 17.59 -14.78
CA LEU A 15 -3.63 18.23 -16.00
C LEU A 15 -4.17 19.66 -16.18
N GLU A 16 -5.35 19.93 -15.64
CA GLU A 16 -6.00 21.24 -15.65
C GLU A 16 -5.43 22.21 -14.59
N GLY A 17 -4.62 21.71 -13.64
CA GLY A 17 -4.02 22.50 -12.57
C GLY A 17 -4.79 22.50 -11.25
N ASP A 18 -5.84 21.68 -11.17
CA ASP A 18 -6.62 21.51 -9.95
C ASP A 18 -5.97 20.48 -9.02
N THR A 19 -6.38 20.48 -7.75
CA THR A 19 -5.95 19.45 -6.79
C THR A 19 -6.94 18.29 -6.77
N PHE A 20 -6.44 17.08 -6.97
CA PHE A 20 -7.17 15.84 -6.79
C PHE A 20 -6.74 15.15 -5.51
N THR A 21 -7.69 14.81 -4.62
CA THR A 21 -7.43 13.99 -3.43
C THR A 21 -8.33 12.76 -3.45
N LEU A 22 -7.74 11.57 -3.27
CA LEU A 22 -8.48 10.30 -3.39
C LEU A 22 -9.67 10.23 -2.42
N SER A 23 -9.48 10.63 -1.16
CA SER A 23 -10.55 10.57 -0.15
C SER A 23 -11.76 11.45 -0.43
N ASP A 24 -11.69 12.43 -1.32
CA ASP A 24 -12.86 13.24 -1.71
C ASP A 24 -13.88 12.44 -2.53
N HIS A 25 -13.45 11.32 -3.12
CA HIS A 25 -14.26 10.49 -4.00
C HIS A 25 -14.63 9.13 -3.38
N VAL A 26 -13.85 8.65 -2.41
CA VAL A 26 -14.11 7.38 -1.71
C VAL A 26 -15.50 7.41 -1.08
N GLY A 27 -16.22 6.29 -1.20
CA GLY A 27 -17.57 6.15 -0.65
C GLY A 27 -18.70 6.73 -1.48
N ARG A 28 -18.39 7.45 -2.56
CA ARG A 28 -19.39 8.05 -3.45
C ARG A 28 -19.34 7.50 -4.87
N LYS A 29 -18.15 7.04 -5.26
CA LYS A 29 -17.88 6.50 -6.59
C LYS A 29 -17.02 5.25 -6.50
N THR A 30 -17.20 4.34 -7.46
CA THR A 30 -16.18 3.35 -7.81
C THR A 30 -15.06 4.09 -8.53
N ILE A 31 -13.84 3.98 -8.03
CA ILE A 31 -12.70 4.72 -8.55
C ILE A 31 -11.80 3.75 -9.32
N ILE A 32 -11.49 4.08 -10.56
CA ILE A 32 -10.56 3.34 -11.39
C ILE A 32 -9.33 4.21 -11.58
N LEU A 33 -8.19 3.74 -11.10
CA LEU A 33 -6.89 4.36 -11.32
C LEU A 33 -6.21 3.60 -12.45
N ASN A 34 -5.89 4.28 -13.55
CA ASN A 34 -5.10 3.73 -14.64
C ASN A 34 -3.73 4.42 -14.67
N PHE A 35 -2.67 3.70 -14.30
CA PHE A 35 -1.31 4.22 -14.37
C PHE A 35 -0.73 3.95 -15.75
N PHE A 36 -0.20 4.98 -16.39
CA PHE A 36 0.30 4.91 -17.76
C PHE A 36 1.46 5.86 -18.01
N THR A 37 2.16 5.62 -19.12
CA THR A 37 3.09 6.58 -19.72
C THR A 37 2.70 6.82 -21.19
N THR A 38 3.01 7.99 -21.72
CA THR A 38 2.60 8.42 -23.07
C THR A 38 3.29 7.62 -24.17
N TRP A 39 4.48 7.08 -23.88
CA TRP A 39 5.28 6.26 -24.80
C TRP A 39 4.98 4.76 -24.71
N CYS A 40 4.23 4.32 -23.70
CA CYS A 40 3.86 2.92 -23.51
C CYS A 40 2.89 2.45 -24.60
N GLY A 41 3.36 1.51 -25.44
CA GLY A 41 2.60 0.96 -26.56
C GLY A 41 1.26 0.32 -26.16
N PRO A 42 1.21 -0.57 -25.16
CA PRO A 42 -0.05 -1.13 -24.68
C PRO A 42 -0.99 -0.09 -24.06
N CYS A 43 -0.47 0.88 -23.30
CA CYS A 43 -1.26 1.98 -22.74
C CYS A 43 -2.00 2.74 -23.84
N ARG A 44 -1.29 3.11 -24.92
CA ARG A 44 -1.89 3.77 -26.09
C ARG A 44 -3.02 2.97 -26.75
N ARG A 45 -2.98 1.64 -26.69
CA ARG A 45 -4.00 0.77 -27.30
C ARG A 45 -5.26 0.64 -26.44
N GLU A 46 -5.16 0.73 -25.12
CA GLU A 46 -6.33 0.67 -24.23
C GLU A 46 -7.04 2.02 -24.05
N MET A 47 -6.38 3.15 -24.30
CA MET A 47 -6.99 4.48 -24.09
C MET A 47 -8.37 4.65 -24.75
N PRO A 48 -8.59 4.27 -26.03
CA PRO A 48 -9.92 4.37 -26.64
C PRO A 48 -10.98 3.46 -25.98
N GLU A 49 -10.54 2.30 -25.47
CA GLU A 49 -11.39 1.35 -24.75
C GLU A 49 -11.85 1.92 -23.41
N LEU A 50 -10.91 2.47 -22.63
CA LEU A 50 -11.18 3.09 -21.33
C LEU A 50 -12.00 4.37 -21.48
N GLU A 51 -11.72 5.19 -22.49
CA GLU A 51 -12.51 6.40 -22.78
C GLU A 51 -13.96 6.06 -23.12
N ARG A 52 -14.18 5.04 -23.96
CA ARG A 52 -15.54 4.56 -24.26
C ARG A 52 -16.26 4.08 -23.01
N PHE A 53 -15.59 3.28 -22.19
CA PHE A 53 -16.15 2.78 -20.94
C PHE A 53 -16.51 3.92 -19.99
N TYR A 54 -15.60 4.89 -19.82
CA TYR A 54 -15.81 6.05 -18.97
C TYR A 54 -16.99 6.89 -19.42
N ARG A 55 -17.08 7.25 -20.72
CA ARG A 55 -18.21 8.05 -21.24
C ARG A 55 -19.56 7.40 -20.97
N ARG A 56 -19.64 6.06 -21.05
CA ARG A 56 -20.87 5.30 -20.82
C ARG A 56 -21.26 5.26 -19.33
N ASN A 57 -20.27 5.22 -18.44
CA ASN A 57 -20.48 4.90 -17.03
C ASN A 57 -20.22 6.04 -16.04
N ARG A 58 -19.68 7.20 -16.47
CA ARG A 58 -19.34 8.33 -15.57
C ARG A 58 -20.52 8.86 -14.75
N ASP A 59 -21.74 8.71 -15.26
CA ASP A 59 -22.98 9.11 -14.59
C ASP A 59 -23.52 8.01 -13.64
N ASN A 60 -22.96 6.80 -13.71
CA ASN A 60 -23.32 5.62 -12.90
C ASN A 60 -22.31 5.42 -11.76
N ASN A 61 -22.09 6.45 -10.94
CA ASN A 61 -21.18 6.43 -9.79
C ASN A 61 -19.74 5.93 -10.12
N LEU A 62 -19.29 6.10 -11.36
CA LEU A 62 -17.91 5.81 -11.77
C LEU A 62 -17.05 7.07 -11.74
N LEU A 63 -15.78 6.90 -11.35
CA LEU A 63 -14.71 7.85 -11.58
C LEU A 63 -13.50 7.08 -12.14
N LEU A 64 -13.21 7.24 -13.42
CA LEU A 64 -11.94 6.79 -13.99
C LEU A 64 -10.97 7.97 -13.95
N VAL A 65 -9.73 7.72 -13.56
CA VAL A 65 -8.65 8.70 -13.52
C VAL A 65 -7.40 8.07 -14.11
N GLY A 66 -6.78 8.74 -15.07
CA GLY A 66 -5.47 8.38 -15.58
C GLY A 66 -4.39 9.02 -14.71
N ILE A 67 -3.39 8.26 -14.28
CA ILE A 67 -2.23 8.77 -13.54
C ILE A 67 -1.03 8.60 -14.46
N ASN A 68 -0.54 9.71 -14.99
CA ASN A 68 0.69 9.72 -15.75
C ASN A 68 1.89 9.77 -14.82
N VAL A 69 2.92 8.97 -15.10
CA VAL A 69 4.06 8.78 -14.20
C VAL A 69 5.35 9.30 -14.85
N GLU A 70 6.08 10.15 -14.11
CA GLU A 70 7.41 10.67 -14.47
C GLU A 70 7.48 11.38 -15.84
N GLU A 71 6.39 12.00 -16.28
CA GLU A 71 6.39 12.87 -17.47
C GLU A 71 5.80 14.24 -17.17
N ASN A 72 6.24 15.23 -17.94
CA ASN A 72 5.78 16.61 -17.77
C ASN A 72 4.38 16.83 -18.34
N ARG A 73 3.73 17.88 -17.84
CA ARG A 73 2.40 18.33 -18.26
C ARG A 73 2.23 18.42 -19.78
N GLU A 74 3.22 18.93 -20.52
CA GLU A 74 3.10 19.15 -21.96
C GLU A 74 2.93 17.83 -22.74
N LYS A 75 3.67 16.78 -22.37
CA LYS A 75 3.52 15.45 -22.99
C LYS A 75 2.14 14.86 -22.72
N VAL A 76 1.67 14.99 -21.49
CA VAL A 76 0.36 14.46 -21.07
C VAL A 76 -0.78 15.22 -21.74
N ALA A 77 -0.66 16.55 -21.88
CA ALA A 77 -1.61 17.37 -22.63
C ALA A 77 -1.70 16.94 -24.09
N ALA A 78 -0.56 16.80 -24.78
CA ALA A 78 -0.53 16.31 -26.16
C ALA A 78 -1.12 14.90 -26.30
N PHE A 79 -0.92 14.05 -25.29
CA PHE A 79 -1.50 12.72 -25.24
C PHE A 79 -3.03 12.76 -25.06
N ARG A 80 -3.56 13.60 -24.16
CA ARG A 80 -5.00 13.81 -23.96
C ARG A 80 -5.68 14.18 -25.27
N GLU A 81 -5.16 15.19 -25.96
CA GLU A 81 -5.71 15.68 -27.23
C GLU A 81 -5.66 14.60 -28.32
N LYS A 82 -4.56 13.83 -28.39
CA LYS A 82 -4.40 12.79 -29.40
C LYS A 82 -5.42 11.65 -29.29
N PHE A 83 -5.87 11.35 -28.07
CA PHE A 83 -6.78 10.23 -27.80
C PHE A 83 -8.20 10.70 -27.42
N ASP A 84 -8.47 12.00 -27.50
CA ASP A 84 -9.77 12.62 -27.14
C ASP A 84 -10.26 12.20 -25.75
N LEU A 85 -9.34 12.13 -24.77
CA LEU A 85 -9.64 11.65 -23.42
C LEU A 85 -10.45 12.68 -22.65
N THR A 86 -11.52 12.23 -21.99
CA THR A 86 -12.42 13.10 -21.20
C THR A 86 -12.43 12.79 -19.71
N PHE A 87 -11.82 11.69 -19.29
CA PHE A 87 -11.56 11.45 -17.87
C PHE A 87 -10.39 12.30 -17.37
N PRO A 88 -10.37 12.68 -16.07
CA PRO A 88 -9.26 13.43 -15.49
C PRO A 88 -7.93 12.70 -15.62
N LEU A 89 -6.88 13.47 -15.94
CA LEU A 89 -5.49 13.00 -15.94
C LEU A 89 -4.74 13.68 -14.80
N LEU A 90 -4.03 12.90 -13.99
CA LEU A 90 -3.18 13.37 -12.89
C LEU A 90 -1.70 13.21 -13.26
N LEU A 91 -0.88 14.05 -12.65
CA LEU A 91 0.56 14.09 -12.86
C LEU A 91 1.28 13.58 -11.61
N ASP A 92 1.84 12.38 -11.70
CA ASP A 92 2.76 11.79 -10.71
C ASP A 92 4.21 12.04 -11.19
N GLU A 93 4.62 13.31 -11.23
CA GLU A 93 5.89 13.73 -11.85
C GLU A 93 7.13 13.17 -11.15
N ASP A 94 7.03 12.85 -9.86
CA ASP A 94 8.11 12.29 -9.04
C ASP A 94 8.01 10.77 -8.84
N GLY A 95 6.96 10.13 -9.38
CA GLY A 95 6.72 8.69 -9.29
C GLY A 95 6.31 8.19 -7.91
N VAL A 96 6.13 9.07 -6.92
CA VAL A 96 5.89 8.69 -5.51
C VAL A 96 4.57 7.96 -5.36
N ILE A 97 3.55 8.30 -6.16
CA ILE A 97 2.25 7.63 -6.07
C ILE A 97 2.30 6.26 -6.76
N SER A 98 2.96 6.15 -7.91
CA SER A 98 3.18 4.87 -8.57
C SER A 98 3.93 3.88 -7.67
N GLU A 99 4.98 4.33 -6.98
CA GLU A 99 5.73 3.53 -6.00
C GLU A 99 4.85 3.11 -4.82
N ARG A 100 4.07 4.06 -4.26
CA ARG A 100 3.15 3.78 -3.14
C ARG A 100 2.09 2.74 -3.47
N TYR A 101 1.72 2.63 -4.73
CA TYR A 101 0.77 1.64 -5.25
C TYR A 101 1.46 0.38 -5.80
N ASP A 102 2.77 0.20 -5.59
CA ASP A 102 3.58 -0.93 -6.08
C ASP A 102 3.51 -1.10 -7.61
N VAL A 103 3.38 -0.01 -8.35
CA VAL A 103 3.24 -0.02 -9.81
C VAL A 103 4.62 -0.12 -10.47
N MET A 104 5.01 -1.36 -10.80
CA MET A 104 6.32 -1.64 -11.43
C MET A 104 6.24 -1.80 -12.96
N SER A 105 5.04 -1.73 -13.55
CA SER A 105 4.85 -1.88 -14.99
C SER A 105 3.57 -1.23 -15.48
N TYR A 106 3.58 -0.80 -16.75
CA TYR A 106 2.48 -0.08 -17.39
C TYR A 106 1.89 -0.87 -18.58
N PRO A 107 0.57 -0.77 -18.84
CA PRO A 107 -0.40 -0.09 -17.98
C PRO A 107 -0.71 -0.90 -16.72
N ARG A 108 -1.26 -0.21 -15.72
CA ARG A 108 -1.76 -0.81 -14.48
C ARG A 108 -3.13 -0.26 -14.17
N THR A 109 -4.11 -1.14 -13.97
CA THR A 109 -5.47 -0.72 -13.60
C THR A 109 -5.82 -1.19 -12.21
N ILE A 110 -6.25 -0.26 -11.36
CA ILE A 110 -6.64 -0.52 -9.97
C ILE A 110 -8.07 -0.05 -9.78
N VAL A 111 -8.94 -0.90 -9.24
CA VAL A 111 -10.33 -0.56 -8.94
C VAL A 111 -10.52 -0.49 -7.44
N ILE A 112 -11.04 0.64 -6.97
CA ILE A 112 -11.34 0.93 -5.57
C ILE A 112 -12.85 0.97 -5.40
N GLY A 113 -13.35 0.14 -4.49
CA GLY A 113 -14.78 0.00 -4.21
C GLY A 113 -15.34 1.05 -3.24
N PRO A 114 -16.64 0.97 -2.91
CA PRO A 114 -17.38 1.89 -2.04
C PRO A 114 -16.77 2.07 -0.64
N PHE A 115 -16.02 1.08 -0.18
CA PHE A 115 -15.39 1.12 1.14
C PHE A 115 -13.90 1.52 1.08
N GLY A 116 -13.40 2.01 -0.05
CA GLY A 116 -11.98 2.36 -0.19
C GLY A 116 -11.04 1.15 -0.19
N ARG A 117 -11.56 -0.06 -0.47
CA ARG A 117 -10.73 -1.28 -0.65
C ARG A 117 -10.39 -1.45 -2.12
N VAL A 118 -9.19 -1.93 -2.39
CA VAL A 118 -8.79 -2.39 -3.72
C VAL A 118 -9.51 -3.70 -4.04
N GLN A 119 -10.40 -3.66 -5.04
CA GLN A 119 -11.18 -4.80 -5.55
C GLN A 119 -10.49 -5.48 -6.75
N LEU A 120 -9.75 -4.71 -7.55
CA LEU A 120 -8.98 -5.21 -8.68
C LEU A 120 -7.61 -4.55 -8.70
N TYR A 121 -6.61 -5.33 -9.08
CA TYR A 121 -5.25 -4.89 -9.30
C TYR A 121 -4.71 -5.63 -10.53
N GLU A 122 -5.01 -5.09 -11.71
CA GLU A 122 -4.82 -5.72 -13.02
C GLU A 122 -3.51 -5.25 -13.67
N ILE A 123 -2.69 -6.19 -14.10
CA ILE A 123 -1.40 -5.92 -14.74
C ILE A 123 -1.53 -6.01 -16.25
N GLY A 124 -1.17 -4.95 -16.95
CA GLY A 124 -1.19 -4.92 -18.40
C GLY A 124 -2.51 -4.40 -18.95
N MET A 125 -2.65 -4.56 -20.27
CA MET A 125 -3.62 -3.85 -21.08
C MET A 125 -5.02 -4.42 -20.90
N ILE A 126 -6.01 -3.55 -20.65
CA ILE A 126 -7.43 -3.95 -20.71
C ILE A 126 -7.90 -3.84 -22.17
N SER A 127 -8.11 -4.98 -22.81
CA SER A 127 -8.64 -5.04 -24.18
C SER A 127 -10.16 -4.96 -24.28
N ASN A 128 -10.87 -5.29 -23.19
CA ASN A 128 -12.33 -5.21 -23.11
C ASN A 128 -12.73 -4.73 -21.71
N ALA A 129 -12.97 -3.43 -21.57
CA ALA A 129 -13.30 -2.79 -20.31
C ALA A 129 -14.66 -3.24 -19.79
N ASP A 130 -15.62 -3.53 -20.67
CA ASP A 130 -16.95 -4.00 -20.29
C ASP A 130 -16.86 -5.37 -19.59
N LEU A 131 -16.04 -6.30 -20.10
CA LEU A 131 -15.84 -7.61 -19.44
C LEU A 131 -14.99 -7.50 -18.17
N SER A 132 -13.97 -6.64 -18.16
CA SER A 132 -13.02 -6.55 -17.05
C SER A 132 -13.52 -5.71 -15.87
N LEU A 133 -14.35 -4.69 -16.10
CA LEU A 133 -14.67 -3.65 -15.11
C LEU A 133 -16.15 -3.63 -14.71
N GLU A 134 -17.07 -3.94 -15.63
CA GLU A 134 -18.52 -3.95 -15.35
C GLU A 134 -18.92 -4.89 -14.20
N PRO A 135 -18.33 -6.12 -14.06
CA PRO A 135 -18.65 -7.00 -12.94
C PRO A 135 -18.32 -6.43 -11.56
N LEU A 136 -17.44 -5.43 -11.49
CA LEU A 136 -17.09 -4.71 -10.27
C LEU A 136 -17.98 -3.48 -10.07
N LEU A 137 -18.36 -2.82 -11.16
CA LEU A 137 -19.19 -1.62 -11.12
C LEU A 137 -20.63 -1.93 -10.66
N SER A 138 -21.23 -3.00 -11.19
CA SER A 138 -22.63 -3.34 -10.91
C SER A 138 -22.93 -3.57 -9.40
N PRO A 139 -22.16 -4.39 -8.66
CA PRO A 139 -22.37 -4.55 -7.21
C PRO A 139 -22.09 -3.27 -6.42
N ASN A 140 -21.10 -2.48 -6.85
CA ASN A 140 -20.78 -1.22 -6.17
C ASN A 140 -21.90 -0.19 -6.32
N ASN A 141 -22.54 -0.13 -7.50
CA ASN A 141 -23.68 0.74 -7.75
C ASN A 141 -24.89 0.36 -6.89
N GLU A 142 -25.08 -0.93 -6.59
CA GLU A 142 -26.10 -1.37 -5.63
C GLU A 142 -25.80 -0.90 -4.20
N VAL A 143 -24.52 -0.85 -3.81
CA VAL A 143 -24.14 -0.27 -2.51
C VAL A 143 -24.47 1.21 -2.46
N PHE A 144 -24.10 1.98 -3.50
CA PHE A 144 -24.35 3.42 -3.56
C PHE A 144 -25.85 3.76 -3.60
N SER A 145 -26.65 3.00 -4.36
CA SER A 145 -28.10 3.25 -4.48
C SER A 145 -28.85 3.05 -3.15
N LYS A 146 -28.30 2.22 -2.26
CA LYS A 146 -28.81 2.03 -0.88
C LYS A 146 -28.25 3.06 0.12
N GLY A 147 -27.53 4.07 -0.35
CA GLY A 147 -26.84 5.06 0.49
C GLY A 147 -25.61 4.50 1.23
N GLY A 148 -25.10 3.35 0.78
CA GLY A 148 -23.89 2.74 1.31
C GLY A 148 -22.62 3.40 0.77
N GLY A 149 -21.51 3.16 1.45
CA GLY A 149 -20.22 3.77 1.16
C GLY A 149 -19.51 4.18 2.44
N MET A 150 -18.18 4.25 2.41
CA MET A 150 -17.38 4.71 3.55
C MET A 150 -17.29 6.23 3.57
N THR A 151 -17.31 6.85 4.74
CA THR A 151 -17.06 8.30 4.86
C THR A 151 -15.58 8.60 4.68
N LYS A 152 -15.26 9.83 4.25
CA LYS A 152 -13.88 10.34 4.13
C LYS A 152 -13.12 10.18 5.44
N GLU A 153 -13.72 10.56 6.56
CA GLU A 153 -13.10 10.53 7.88
C GLU A 153 -12.72 9.10 8.28
N ARG A 154 -13.65 8.15 8.07
CA ARG A 154 -13.42 6.74 8.37
C ARG A 154 -12.35 6.14 7.46
N PHE A 155 -12.34 6.51 6.18
CA PHE A 155 -11.31 6.06 5.25
C PHE A 155 -9.92 6.52 5.71
N LEU A 156 -9.76 7.82 6.01
CA LEU A 156 -8.51 8.40 6.48
C LEU A 156 -8.03 7.76 7.78
N GLU A 157 -8.93 7.54 8.74
CA GLU A 157 -8.61 6.86 10.00
C GLU A 157 -8.08 5.43 9.74
N GLU A 158 -8.73 4.67 8.86
CA GLU A 158 -8.31 3.32 8.54
C GLU A 158 -6.99 3.25 7.75
N VAL A 159 -6.73 4.21 6.87
CA VAL A 159 -5.43 4.36 6.18
C VAL A 159 -4.33 4.63 7.19
N GLU A 160 -4.51 5.60 8.09
CA GLU A 160 -3.52 5.94 9.13
C GLU A 160 -3.25 4.77 10.07
N ASN A 161 -4.31 4.06 10.50
CA ASN A 161 -4.18 2.86 11.31
C ASN A 161 -3.39 1.75 10.60
N SER A 162 -3.60 1.60 9.28
CA SER A 162 -2.88 0.62 8.47
C SER A 162 -1.40 1.00 8.32
N ARG A 163 -1.12 2.28 8.09
CA ARG A 163 0.24 2.85 8.06
C ARG A 163 0.98 2.60 9.37
N ARG A 164 0.39 2.97 10.51
CA ARG A 164 0.99 2.73 11.85
C ARG A 164 1.28 1.25 12.12
N LYS A 165 0.41 0.35 11.65
CA LYS A 165 0.64 -1.10 11.76
C LYS A 165 1.82 -1.55 10.90
N ARG A 166 1.92 -1.06 9.65
CA ARG A 166 3.06 -1.34 8.75
C ARG A 166 4.37 -0.82 9.34
N GLU A 167 4.41 0.44 9.79
CA GLU A 167 5.60 1.04 10.43
C GLU A 167 6.03 0.26 11.70
N LYS A 168 5.09 -0.18 12.54
CA LYS A 168 5.39 -1.04 13.71
C LYS A 168 5.94 -2.39 13.28
N LYS A 169 5.39 -3.00 12.23
CA LYS A 169 5.84 -4.28 11.69
C LYS A 169 7.24 -4.15 11.10
N GLU A 170 7.50 -3.18 10.25
CA GLU A 170 8.82 -2.86 9.67
C GLU A 170 9.84 -2.58 10.77
N LYS A 171 9.50 -1.79 11.79
CA LYS A 171 10.41 -1.55 12.93
C LYS A 171 10.71 -2.82 13.72
N SER A 172 9.74 -3.75 13.82
CA SER A 172 9.95 -5.05 14.47
C SER A 172 10.78 -6.02 13.62
N GLU A 173 10.68 -5.91 12.29
CA GLU A 173 11.43 -6.72 11.32
C GLU A 173 12.86 -6.19 11.13
N GLY A 174 13.04 -4.86 11.00
CA GLY A 174 14.34 -4.19 11.00
C GLY A 174 15.12 -4.37 12.32
N LEU A 175 14.42 -4.60 13.44
CA LEU A 175 15.06 -5.02 14.69
C LEU A 175 15.84 -6.34 14.52
N LEU A 176 15.39 -7.21 13.61
CA LEU A 176 15.98 -8.51 13.30
C LEU A 176 17.03 -8.47 12.18
N GLU A 177 17.21 -7.32 11.54
CA GLU A 177 18.13 -7.17 10.40
C GLU A 177 19.59 -7.38 10.84
N GLY A 178 20.35 -8.15 10.05
CA GLY A 178 21.75 -8.49 10.36
C GLY A 178 21.94 -9.51 11.49
N LEU A 179 20.87 -10.12 12.03
CA LEU A 179 20.99 -11.27 12.93
C LEU A 179 21.14 -12.57 12.14
N SER A 180 21.94 -13.50 12.66
CA SER A 180 22.00 -14.87 12.12
C SER A 180 20.65 -15.57 12.28
N PRO A 181 20.29 -16.56 11.43
CA PRO A 181 19.03 -17.30 11.55
C PRO A 181 18.79 -17.85 12.96
N ARG A 182 19.86 -18.30 13.63
CA ARG A 182 19.82 -18.80 15.00
C ARG A 182 19.55 -17.70 16.03
N ALA A 183 20.17 -16.54 15.85
CA ALA A 183 19.93 -15.38 16.70
C ALA A 183 18.49 -14.85 16.55
N VAL A 184 17.91 -14.93 15.35
CA VAL A 184 16.49 -14.62 15.11
C VAL A 184 15.57 -15.57 15.89
N VAL A 185 15.88 -16.87 15.93
CA VAL A 185 15.11 -17.86 16.73
C VAL A 185 15.19 -17.55 18.22
N ILE A 186 16.38 -17.20 18.73
CA ILE A 186 16.54 -16.83 20.15
C ILE A 186 15.75 -15.55 20.46
N ALA A 187 15.85 -14.50 19.64
CA ALA A 187 15.11 -13.26 19.85
C ALA A 187 13.58 -13.47 19.87
N LYS A 188 13.07 -14.42 19.08
CA LYS A 188 11.63 -14.76 19.01
C LYS A 188 11.13 -15.61 20.18
N THR A 189 11.98 -16.40 20.82
CA THR A 189 11.56 -17.40 21.82
C THR A 189 11.96 -17.04 23.24
N MET A 190 12.99 -16.21 23.42
CA MET A 190 13.47 -15.78 24.72
C MET A 190 12.51 -14.75 25.35
N PRO A 191 11.97 -15.00 26.56
CA PRO A 191 11.25 -13.97 27.33
C PRO A 191 12.18 -12.79 27.64
N CYS A 192 11.65 -11.57 27.63
CA CYS A 192 12.50 -10.40 27.86
C CYS A 192 13.03 -10.35 29.31
N PRO A 193 14.36 -10.17 29.53
CA PRO A 193 14.95 -10.08 30.88
C PRO A 193 14.50 -8.86 31.72
N CYS A 194 13.68 -7.97 31.17
CA CYS A 194 13.06 -6.84 31.88
C CYS A 194 12.14 -7.29 33.03
N GLY A 195 11.63 -8.53 33.00
CA GLY A 195 10.58 -8.99 33.92
C GLY A 195 9.17 -8.50 33.56
N CYS A 196 9.00 -7.89 32.40
CA CYS A 196 7.72 -7.45 31.87
C CYS A 196 7.03 -8.61 31.13
N GLU A 197 5.79 -8.95 31.49
CA GLU A 197 5.04 -10.12 30.96
C GLU A 197 4.65 -10.01 29.46
N GLN A 198 5.21 -9.04 28.72
CA GLN A 198 4.78 -8.66 27.37
C GLN A 198 5.38 -9.50 26.23
N GLY A 199 5.77 -10.75 26.51
CA GLY A 199 6.22 -11.69 25.47
C GLY A 199 7.73 -11.76 25.26
N SER A 200 8.13 -12.08 24.02
CA SER A 200 9.52 -12.36 23.65
C SER A 200 10.39 -11.09 23.48
N VAL A 201 11.71 -11.26 23.44
CA VAL A 201 12.68 -10.18 23.18
C VAL A 201 12.37 -9.45 21.87
N LYS A 202 11.89 -10.14 20.82
CA LYS A 202 11.48 -9.53 19.53
C LYS A 202 10.27 -8.60 19.69
N GLU A 203 9.30 -8.98 20.51
CA GLU A 203 8.01 -8.30 20.62
C GLU A 203 8.08 -7.06 21.53
N CYS A 204 9.18 -6.92 22.26
CA CYS A 204 9.38 -5.84 23.22
C CYS A 204 10.22 -4.69 22.65
N SER A 205 9.78 -3.45 22.87
CA SER A 205 10.49 -2.23 22.42
C SER A 205 11.35 -1.57 23.52
N CYS A 206 11.48 -2.21 24.68
CA CYS A 206 12.17 -1.66 25.84
C CYS A 206 13.70 -1.59 25.67
N GLY A 207 14.36 -0.81 26.52
CA GLY A 207 15.83 -0.65 26.50
C GLY A 207 16.58 -1.97 26.70
N THR A 208 16.04 -2.90 27.49
CA THR A 208 16.63 -4.22 27.73
C THR A 208 16.55 -5.10 26.48
N ALA A 209 15.40 -5.17 25.82
CA ALA A 209 15.22 -5.92 24.58
C ALA A 209 16.18 -5.45 23.48
N LYS A 210 16.34 -4.12 23.31
CA LYS A 210 17.30 -3.53 22.35
C LYS A 210 18.75 -3.95 22.65
N LYS A 211 19.16 -3.99 23.92
CA LYS A 211 20.50 -4.43 24.33
C LYS A 211 20.72 -5.91 24.05
N VAL A 212 19.72 -6.76 24.30
CA VAL A 212 19.79 -8.20 23.99
C VAL A 212 19.92 -8.43 22.49
N ILE A 213 19.12 -7.74 21.67
CA ILE A 213 19.20 -7.82 20.20
C ILE A 213 20.56 -7.36 19.67
N ALA A 214 21.10 -6.27 20.23
CA ALA A 214 22.44 -5.80 19.87
C ALA A 214 23.55 -6.78 20.27
N ALA A 215 23.39 -7.52 21.36
CA ALA A 215 24.32 -8.58 21.77
C ALA A 215 24.24 -9.79 20.83
N LEU A 216 23.02 -10.26 20.55
CA LEU A 216 22.77 -11.37 19.62
C LEU A 216 23.33 -11.11 18.21
N ARG A 217 23.40 -9.85 17.77
CA ARG A 217 23.99 -9.48 16.48
C ARG A 217 25.52 -9.64 16.44
N LYS A 218 26.19 -9.61 17.60
CA LYS A 218 27.67 -9.67 17.71
C LYS A 218 28.19 -11.00 18.23
N GLU A 219 27.32 -11.87 18.74
CA GLU A 219 27.71 -13.16 19.31
C GLU A 219 27.88 -14.23 18.22
N ASP A 220 28.97 -14.99 18.31
CA ASP A 220 29.11 -16.26 17.61
C ASP A 220 28.28 -17.33 18.33
N LEU A 221 27.37 -17.96 17.58
CA LEU A 221 26.39 -18.93 18.08
C LEU A 221 26.63 -20.33 17.51
N GLU A 222 27.71 -20.55 16.76
CA GLU A 222 28.04 -21.86 16.21
C GLU A 222 28.38 -22.86 17.33
N GLY A 223 27.82 -24.07 17.26
CA GLY A 223 28.08 -25.15 18.24
C GLY A 223 27.55 -24.94 19.67
N ARG A 224 27.04 -23.75 20.02
CA ARG A 224 26.51 -23.45 21.36
C ARG A 224 25.12 -24.06 21.56
N ASP A 225 24.69 -24.30 22.79
CA ASP A 225 23.31 -24.72 23.11
C ASP A 225 22.38 -23.50 23.24
N THR A 226 21.18 -23.56 22.65
CA THR A 226 20.24 -22.43 22.62
C THR A 226 19.76 -22.06 24.02
N ALA A 227 19.50 -23.04 24.89
CA ALA A 227 19.06 -22.77 26.26
C ALA A 227 20.20 -22.18 27.11
N ALA A 228 21.45 -22.60 26.87
CA ALA A 228 22.63 -22.02 27.51
C ALA A 228 22.81 -20.54 27.14
N VAL A 229 22.67 -20.19 25.86
CA VAL A 229 22.74 -18.80 25.37
C VAL A 229 21.64 -17.95 26.01
N ILE A 230 20.40 -18.45 26.06
CA ILE A 230 19.28 -17.76 26.70
C ILE A 230 19.56 -17.51 28.19
N ARG A 231 20.07 -18.51 28.93
CA ARG A 231 20.44 -18.34 30.36
C ARG A 231 21.54 -17.29 30.56
N GLU A 232 22.52 -17.24 29.67
CA GLU A 232 23.58 -16.23 29.72
C GLU A 232 23.05 -14.82 29.47
N LEU A 233 22.28 -14.63 28.40
CA LEU A 233 21.68 -13.35 28.08
C LEU A 233 20.74 -12.86 29.20
N ASN A 234 19.98 -13.76 29.82
CA ASN A 234 19.17 -13.45 31.00
C ASN A 234 20.03 -12.94 32.16
N ARG A 235 21.13 -13.63 32.49
CA ARG A 235 22.05 -13.18 33.55
C ARG A 235 22.68 -11.82 33.24
N ARG A 236 23.04 -11.59 31.98
CA ARG A 236 23.72 -10.37 31.53
C ARG A 236 22.82 -9.13 31.52
N PHE A 237 21.54 -9.30 31.19
CA PHE A 237 20.63 -8.19 30.95
C PHE A 237 19.43 -8.11 31.91
N CYS A 238 19.35 -8.99 32.91
CA CYS A 238 18.32 -8.92 33.96
C CYS A 238 18.41 -7.60 34.73
N VAL A 239 17.28 -6.91 34.87
CA VAL A 239 17.19 -5.63 35.58
C VAL A 239 16.78 -5.82 37.05
N GLY A 240 16.22 -6.98 37.40
CA GLY A 240 15.65 -7.30 38.72
C GLY A 240 16.46 -8.27 39.59
N GLY A 241 17.78 -8.08 39.71
CA GLY A 241 18.62 -9.01 40.49
C GLY A 241 19.94 -8.44 40.96
N LYS A 242 19.92 -7.38 41.79
CA LYS A 242 20.98 -7.20 42.79
C LYS A 242 20.57 -7.96 44.05
N LYS A 243 21.25 -9.07 44.31
CA LYS A 243 21.67 -9.44 45.66
C LYS A 243 23.18 -9.47 45.65
#